data_AF-A0A433H087-F1
#
_entry.id   AF-A0A433H087-F1
#
_cell.length_a   1.000
_cell.length_b   1.000
_cell.length_c   1.000
_cell.angle_alpha   90.00
_cell.angle_beta   90.00
_cell.angle_gamma   90.00
#
_symmetry.space_group_name_H-M   'P 1'
#
loop_
_entity.id
_entity.type
_entity.pdbx_description
1 polymer ?
#
loop_
_entity_poly.entity_id
_entity_poly.type
_entity_poly.pdbx_seq_one_letter_code
_entity_poly.pdbx_strand_id
1 'polypeptide(L)'
;MRKFLVAALSTVIVVVTLAVVTAVWDRNASDKRAQSARQAIESVIPADRATNFDVHGQPHLLYQLMDMNSTVYVDVKPSGQATHEQFIINDVKDNSYGNFSQYIRFPDPEGTPKPVPNADGSYTNKGTLNGAEKEYSVAQETIPAGGNLVIRDQTGREVVNCPLGSSRTAHVGKPFVTDQGISVEVQYDAAA
;
A
#
# COMPACT_ATOMS: atom_id res chain seq x y z
N MET A 1 -46.62 34.32 3.75
CA MET A 1 -46.25 33.08 3.04
C MET A 1 -45.15 33.28 2.00
N ARG A 2 -45.30 34.14 0.97
CA ARG A 2 -44.25 34.39 -0.05
C ARG A 2 -42.85 34.71 0.53
N LYS A 3 -42.74 35.62 1.49
CA LYS A 3 -41.46 35.99 2.13
C LYS A 3 -40.80 34.82 2.88
N PHE A 4 -41.62 33.98 3.52
CA PHE A 4 -41.16 32.77 4.21
C PHE A 4 -40.67 31.70 3.22
N LEU A 5 -41.36 31.56 2.10
CA LEU A 5 -41.01 30.61 1.04
C LEU A 5 -39.69 31.02 0.34
N VAL A 6 -39.51 32.32 0.07
CA VAL A 6 -38.26 32.87 -0.49
C VAL A 6 -37.11 32.71 0.49
N ALA A 7 -37.32 32.98 1.78
CA ALA A 7 -36.30 32.79 2.81
C ALA A 7 -35.88 31.31 2.91
N ALA A 8 -36.85 30.39 3.03
CA ALA A 8 -36.57 28.95 3.09
C ALA A 8 -35.84 28.45 1.83
N LEU A 9 -36.25 28.89 0.64
CA LEU A 9 -35.59 28.52 -0.62
C LEU A 9 -34.15 29.07 -0.66
N SER A 10 -33.94 30.30 -0.23
CA SER A 10 -32.60 30.90 -0.18
C SER A 10 -31.68 30.18 0.79
N THR A 11 -32.16 29.77 1.95
CA THR A 11 -31.39 28.99 2.93
C THR A 11 -31.01 27.63 2.35
N VAL A 12 -31.94 26.91 1.72
CA VAL A 12 -31.66 25.62 1.09
C VAL A 12 -30.62 25.77 -0.01
N ILE A 13 -30.73 26.79 -0.87
CA ILE A 13 -29.75 27.06 -1.93
C ILE A 13 -28.36 27.29 -1.32
N VAL A 14 -28.26 28.13 -0.29
CA VAL A 14 -26.98 28.42 0.38
C VAL A 14 -26.37 27.15 0.97
N VAL A 15 -27.16 26.33 1.66
CA VAL A 15 -26.69 25.07 2.25
C VAL A 15 -26.21 24.08 1.17
N VAL A 16 -26.98 23.92 0.09
CA VAL A 16 -26.61 23.04 -1.03
C VAL A 16 -25.34 23.54 -1.72
N THR A 17 -25.22 24.85 -1.97
CA THR A 17 -24.02 25.45 -2.57
C THR A 17 -22.79 25.21 -1.68
N LEU A 18 -22.90 25.42 -0.37
CA LEU A 18 -21.80 25.16 0.56
C LEU A 18 -21.41 23.68 0.56
N ALA A 19 -22.37 22.76 0.58
CA ALA A 19 -22.10 21.33 0.53
C ALA A 19 -21.34 20.93 -0.76
N VAL A 20 -21.79 21.43 -1.92
CA VAL A 20 -21.14 21.17 -3.21
C VAL A 20 -19.72 21.73 -3.25
N VAL A 21 -19.51 22.98 -2.79
CA VAL A 21 -18.17 23.59 -2.74
C VAL A 21 -17.24 22.79 -1.84
N THR A 22 -17.71 22.38 -0.66
CA THR A 22 -16.91 21.60 0.30
C THR A 22 -16.52 20.24 -0.30
N ALA A 23 -17.45 19.56 -0.96
CA ALA A 23 -17.17 18.28 -1.63
C ALA A 23 -16.16 18.42 -2.79
N VAL A 24 -16.24 19.50 -3.58
CA VAL A 24 -15.27 19.78 -4.64
C VAL A 24 -13.89 20.06 -4.06
N TRP A 25 -13.81 20.84 -2.98
CA TRP A 25 -12.54 21.13 -2.30
C TRP A 25 -11.91 19.89 -1.68
N ASP A 26 -12.71 19.03 -1.04
CA ASP A 26 -12.26 17.76 -0.49
C ASP A 26 -11.68 16.84 -1.57
N ARG A 27 -12.39 16.73 -2.70
CA ARG A 27 -11.91 15.96 -3.87
C ARG A 27 -10.61 16.53 -4.44
N ASN A 28 -10.51 17.85 -4.59
CA ASN A 28 -9.28 18.49 -5.06
C ASN A 28 -8.10 18.25 -4.09
N ALA A 29 -8.35 18.25 -2.77
CA ALA A 29 -7.34 17.95 -1.77
C ALA A 29 -6.85 16.49 -1.86
N SER A 30 -7.78 15.55 -2.05
CA SER A 30 -7.46 14.14 -2.32
C SER A 30 -6.64 13.99 -3.61
N ASP A 31 -7.05 14.63 -4.70
CA ASP A 31 -6.38 14.54 -6.01
C ASP A 31 -4.94 15.06 -5.95
N LYS A 32 -4.69 16.16 -5.22
CA LYS A 32 -3.32 16.67 -5.00
C LYS A 32 -2.45 15.68 -4.24
N ARG A 33 -2.96 15.05 -3.18
CA ARG A 33 -2.22 14.03 -2.44
C ARG A 33 -1.93 12.80 -3.27
N ALA A 34 -2.91 12.35 -4.07
CA ALA A 34 -2.73 11.26 -5.02
C ALA A 34 -1.67 11.60 -6.08
N GLN A 35 -1.59 12.86 -6.54
CA GLN A 35 -0.53 13.31 -7.45
C GLN A 35 0.87 13.28 -6.79
N SER A 36 1.01 13.76 -5.55
CA SER A 36 2.28 13.67 -4.82
C SER A 36 2.69 12.21 -4.58
N ALA A 37 1.75 11.35 -4.20
CA ALA A 37 1.98 9.91 -4.07
C ALA A 37 2.40 9.27 -5.40
N ARG A 38 1.79 9.67 -6.53
CA ARG A 38 2.17 9.20 -7.86
C ARG A 38 3.61 9.55 -8.19
N GLN A 39 4.02 10.79 -8.00
CA GLN A 39 5.40 11.22 -8.23
C GLN A 39 6.38 10.44 -7.35
N ALA A 40 6.01 10.17 -6.10
CA ALA A 40 6.80 9.38 -5.17
C ALA A 40 7.00 7.94 -5.68
N ILE A 41 5.92 7.25 -6.09
CA ILE A 41 5.97 5.86 -6.59
C ILE A 41 6.71 5.76 -7.92
N GLU A 42 6.55 6.72 -8.82
CA GLU A 42 7.27 6.76 -10.11
C GLU A 42 8.79 6.86 -9.94
N SER A 43 9.26 7.30 -8.77
CA SER A 43 10.68 7.31 -8.43
C SER A 43 11.22 5.97 -7.93
N VAL A 44 10.34 4.99 -7.68
CA VAL A 44 10.68 3.66 -7.14
C VAL A 44 10.39 2.58 -8.18
N ILE A 45 9.25 2.64 -8.88
CA ILE A 45 8.82 1.66 -9.87
C ILE A 45 8.35 2.33 -11.17
N PRO A 46 8.27 1.60 -12.29
CA PRO A 46 7.70 2.12 -13.53
C PRO A 46 6.26 2.63 -13.39
N ALA A 47 5.97 3.80 -13.97
CA ALA A 47 4.68 4.49 -13.86
C ALA A 47 3.48 3.65 -14.33
N ASP A 48 3.69 2.77 -15.31
CA ASP A 48 2.65 1.93 -15.91
C ASP A 48 2.19 0.76 -15.00
N ARG A 49 2.91 0.54 -13.90
CA ARG A 49 2.54 -0.46 -12.88
C ARG A 49 1.54 0.06 -11.87
N ALA A 50 1.53 1.35 -11.54
CA ALA A 50 0.58 1.91 -10.57
C ALA A 50 -0.82 1.99 -11.18
N THR A 51 -1.82 1.40 -10.51
CA THR A 51 -3.19 1.28 -11.06
C THR A 51 -4.21 2.10 -10.29
N ASN A 52 -4.12 2.13 -8.96
CA ASN A 52 -5.10 2.79 -8.10
C ASN A 52 -4.40 3.49 -6.93
N PHE A 53 -4.90 4.66 -6.54
CA PHE A 53 -4.37 5.48 -5.46
C PHE A 53 -5.50 5.79 -4.48
N ASP A 54 -5.46 5.19 -3.30
CA ASP A 54 -6.41 5.42 -2.23
C ASP A 54 -5.78 6.30 -1.14
N VAL A 55 -6.26 7.54 -1.01
CA VAL A 55 -5.78 8.50 -0.03
C VAL A 55 -6.60 8.33 1.25
N HIS A 56 -5.97 7.82 2.31
CA HIS A 56 -6.63 7.55 3.57
C HIS A 56 -6.77 8.81 4.45
N GLY A 57 -7.81 8.84 5.30
CA GLY A 57 -8.04 9.91 6.28
C GLY A 57 -9.04 11.00 5.85
N GLN A 58 -10.28 10.62 5.55
CA GLN A 58 -11.35 11.60 5.26
C GLN A 58 -11.80 12.36 6.53
N PRO A 59 -12.24 13.64 6.42
CA PRO A 59 -12.27 14.48 5.22
C PRO A 59 -10.89 15.08 4.92
N HIS A 60 -10.43 14.97 3.66
CA HIS A 60 -9.11 15.41 3.21
C HIS A 60 -8.90 16.91 3.31
N LEU A 61 -9.97 17.71 3.17
CA LEU A 61 -9.94 19.16 3.32
C LEU A 61 -9.51 19.57 4.73
N LEU A 62 -9.98 18.88 5.77
CA LEU A 62 -9.58 19.16 7.15
C LEU A 62 -8.10 18.88 7.36
N TYR A 63 -7.61 17.76 6.82
CA TYR A 63 -6.19 17.43 6.88
C TYR A 63 -5.35 18.50 6.20
N GLN A 64 -5.81 19.07 5.08
CA GLN A 64 -5.09 20.14 4.40
C GLN A 64 -5.11 21.45 5.22
N LEU A 65 -6.26 21.82 5.77
CA LEU A 65 -6.40 23.02 6.61
C LEU A 65 -5.60 22.94 7.92
N MET A 66 -5.47 21.73 8.48
CA MET A 66 -4.73 21.44 9.71
C MET A 66 -3.27 21.05 9.45
N ASP A 67 -2.80 21.14 8.20
CA ASP A 67 -1.42 20.85 7.83
C ASP A 67 -0.95 19.41 8.14
N MET A 68 -1.89 18.46 8.16
CA MET A 68 -1.71 17.07 8.52
C MET A 68 -1.27 16.18 7.35
N ASN A 69 -0.48 15.17 7.70
CA ASN A 69 -0.01 14.11 6.83
C ASN A 69 -1.11 13.08 6.51
N SER A 70 -1.06 12.48 5.32
CA SER A 70 -1.92 11.36 4.94
C SER A 70 -1.11 10.11 4.58
N THR A 71 -1.73 8.95 4.78
CA THR A 71 -1.24 7.67 4.25
C THR A 71 -1.93 7.40 2.91
N VAL A 72 -1.17 7.01 1.90
CA VAL A 72 -1.70 6.65 0.59
C VAL A 72 -1.39 5.19 0.29
N TYR A 73 -2.42 4.42 -0.01
CA TYR A 73 -2.30 3.05 -0.50
C TYR A 73 -2.30 3.07 -2.02
N VAL A 74 -1.32 2.41 -2.62
CA VAL A 74 -1.17 2.37 -4.08
C VAL A 74 -1.15 0.93 -4.54
N ASP A 75 -2.22 0.51 -5.22
CA ASP A 75 -2.27 -0.79 -5.85
C ASP A 75 -1.36 -0.77 -7.09
N VAL A 76 -0.58 -1.84 -7.25
CA VAL A 76 0.32 -1.98 -8.40
C VAL A 76 0.11 -3.33 -9.07
N LYS A 77 0.32 -3.36 -10.40
CA LYS A 77 0.31 -4.62 -11.15
C LYS A 77 1.40 -5.54 -10.59
N PRO A 78 1.07 -6.76 -10.15
CA PRO A 78 2.06 -7.70 -9.64
C PRO A 78 3.14 -8.01 -10.68
N SER A 79 4.37 -8.17 -10.20
CA SER A 79 5.54 -8.56 -10.98
C SER A 79 5.87 -10.02 -10.74
N GLY A 80 6.45 -10.68 -11.75
CA GLY A 80 6.96 -12.04 -11.63
C GLY A 80 5.93 -13.03 -11.10
N GLN A 81 6.23 -13.62 -9.94
CA GLN A 81 5.40 -14.62 -9.27
C GLN A 81 4.38 -14.02 -8.28
N ALA A 82 4.39 -12.71 -8.06
CA ALA A 82 3.49 -12.08 -7.11
C ALA A 82 2.03 -12.19 -7.58
N THR A 83 1.13 -12.39 -6.62
CA THR A 83 -0.34 -12.40 -6.83
C THR A 83 -0.97 -11.08 -6.41
N HIS A 84 -0.32 -10.35 -5.50
CA HIS A 84 -0.75 -9.04 -5.04
C HIS A 84 0.47 -8.21 -4.65
N GLU A 85 0.43 -6.94 -5.00
CA GLU A 85 1.42 -5.94 -4.61
C GLU A 85 0.70 -4.63 -4.30
N GLN A 86 1.02 -4.04 -3.16
CA GLN A 86 0.49 -2.75 -2.73
C GLN A 86 1.58 -1.95 -2.04
N PHE A 87 1.73 -0.68 -2.41
CA PHE A 87 2.57 0.26 -1.70
C PHE A 87 1.76 1.02 -0.66
N ILE A 88 2.40 1.29 0.47
CA ILE A 88 1.92 2.15 1.54
C ILE A 88 2.93 3.29 1.63
N ILE A 89 2.46 4.50 1.34
CA ILE A 89 3.26 5.71 1.44
C ILE A 89 2.76 6.47 2.64
N ASN A 90 3.61 6.58 3.66
CA ASN A 90 3.31 7.35 4.85
C ASN A 90 3.73 8.81 4.66
N ASP A 91 3.17 9.69 5.47
CA ASP A 91 3.56 11.09 5.56
C ASP A 91 3.48 11.89 4.24
N VAL A 92 2.48 11.62 3.40
CA VAL A 92 2.29 12.33 2.13
C VAL A 92 1.67 13.72 2.36
N LYS A 93 2.39 14.75 1.91
CA LYS A 93 2.00 16.16 2.01
C LYS A 93 2.70 17.02 0.96
N ASP A 94 1.97 17.72 0.10
CA ASP A 94 2.48 18.79 -0.80
C ASP A 94 3.88 18.53 -1.39
N ASN A 95 4.01 17.48 -2.21
CA ASN A 95 5.26 17.01 -2.84
C ASN A 95 6.33 16.45 -1.88
N SER A 96 6.00 16.29 -0.59
CA SER A 96 6.75 15.54 0.40
C SER A 96 6.07 14.21 0.69
N TYR A 97 6.87 13.22 1.04
CA TYR A 97 6.46 11.87 1.41
C TYR A 97 7.51 11.27 2.34
N GLY A 98 7.06 10.42 3.26
CA GLY A 98 7.91 9.66 4.15
C GLY A 98 8.38 8.35 3.52
N ASN A 99 8.57 7.34 4.36
CA ASN A 99 9.03 6.03 3.94
C ASN A 99 8.01 5.27 3.08
N PHE A 100 8.53 4.44 2.19
CA PHE A 100 7.76 3.50 1.38
C PHE A 100 7.83 2.11 2.01
N SER A 101 6.67 1.50 2.23
CA SER A 101 6.55 0.07 2.46
C SER A 101 5.78 -0.55 1.29
N GLN A 102 6.29 -1.61 0.71
CA GLN A 102 5.60 -2.43 -0.26
C GLN A 102 5.24 -3.75 0.38
N TYR A 103 3.97 -4.10 0.33
CA TYR A 103 3.47 -5.39 0.70
C TYR A 103 3.33 -6.26 -0.55
N ILE A 104 4.03 -7.40 -0.56
CA ILE A 104 4.01 -8.35 -1.68
C ILE A 104 3.51 -9.69 -1.20
N ARG A 105 2.66 -10.33 -2.00
CA ARG A 105 2.14 -11.68 -1.75
C ARG A 105 2.47 -12.64 -2.88
N PHE A 106 2.89 -13.83 -2.49
CA PHE A 106 3.28 -14.92 -3.37
C PHE A 106 2.45 -16.19 -3.09
N PRO A 107 2.14 -16.97 -4.13
CA PRO A 107 1.68 -18.33 -3.95
C PRO A 107 2.85 -19.22 -3.54
N ASP A 108 2.58 -20.28 -2.78
CA ASP A 108 3.55 -21.39 -2.63
C ASP A 108 3.32 -22.39 -3.79
N PRO A 109 4.39 -22.85 -4.47
CA PRO A 109 4.28 -23.72 -5.64
C PRO A 109 3.62 -25.08 -5.34
N GLU A 110 3.58 -25.52 -4.09
CA GLU A 110 3.01 -26.80 -3.68
C GLU A 110 1.56 -26.69 -3.16
N GLY A 111 0.99 -25.49 -3.17
CA GLY A 111 -0.39 -25.20 -2.74
C GLY A 111 -0.45 -24.15 -1.63
N THR A 112 -1.66 -23.74 -1.22
CA THR A 112 -1.81 -22.68 -0.22
C THR A 112 -1.52 -23.18 1.20
N PRO A 113 -0.45 -22.69 1.87
CA PRO A 113 -0.16 -23.07 3.24
C PRO A 113 -1.20 -22.46 4.19
N LYS A 114 -1.59 -23.21 5.23
CA LYS A 114 -2.40 -22.68 6.34
C LYS A 114 -1.49 -21.97 7.33
N PRO A 115 -1.77 -20.74 7.77
CA PRO A 115 -0.89 -20.02 8.69
C PRO A 115 -0.82 -20.72 10.05
N VAL A 116 0.37 -20.70 10.67
CA VAL A 116 0.58 -21.10 12.08
C VAL A 116 0.78 -19.81 12.89
N PRO A 117 -0.28 -19.22 13.47
CA PRO A 117 -0.16 -17.94 14.17
C PRO A 117 0.56 -18.08 15.51
N ASN A 118 1.09 -16.97 16.00
CA ASN A 118 1.53 -16.83 17.39
C ASN A 118 0.34 -16.95 18.36
N ALA A 119 0.65 -17.08 19.66
CA ALA A 119 -0.37 -17.16 20.71
C ALA A 119 -1.30 -15.92 20.76
N ASP A 120 -0.84 -14.77 20.30
CA ASP A 120 -1.61 -13.52 20.20
C ASP A 120 -2.42 -13.40 18.90
N GLY A 121 -2.37 -14.40 18.02
CA GLY A 121 -3.05 -14.42 16.73
C GLY A 121 -2.30 -13.73 15.60
N SER A 122 -1.10 -13.18 15.84
CA SER A 122 -0.28 -12.58 14.78
C SER A 122 0.28 -13.64 13.82
N TYR A 123 0.39 -13.27 12.54
CA TYR A 123 0.97 -14.15 11.52
C TYR A 123 2.47 -14.34 11.74
N THR A 124 2.95 -15.56 11.45
CA THR A 124 4.37 -15.93 11.56
C THR A 124 4.94 -16.29 10.19
N ASN A 125 6.23 -16.55 10.11
CA ASN A 125 6.88 -17.11 8.92
C ASN A 125 6.61 -18.61 8.72
N LYS A 126 5.64 -19.19 9.43
CA LYS A 126 5.32 -20.61 9.41
C LYS A 126 3.92 -20.89 8.91
N GLY A 127 3.79 -21.99 8.18
CA GLY A 127 2.51 -22.52 7.72
C GLY A 127 2.50 -24.04 7.68
N THR A 128 1.32 -24.63 7.58
CA THR A 128 1.15 -26.06 7.34
C THR A 128 0.71 -26.30 5.90
N LEU A 129 1.44 -27.14 5.17
CA LEU A 129 1.11 -27.56 3.82
C LEU A 129 1.15 -29.09 3.73
N ASN A 130 0.07 -29.70 3.24
CA ASN A 130 -0.06 -31.16 3.16
C ASN A 130 0.21 -31.89 4.49
N GLY A 131 -0.13 -31.24 5.62
CA GLY A 131 0.09 -31.78 6.97
C GLY A 131 1.51 -31.61 7.53
N ALA A 132 2.45 -31.05 6.76
CA ALA A 132 3.79 -30.74 7.21
C ALA A 132 3.93 -29.24 7.54
N GLU A 133 4.62 -28.92 8.64
CA GLU A 133 5.03 -27.55 8.92
C GLU A 133 6.13 -27.11 7.94
N LYS A 134 5.98 -25.90 7.41
CA LYS A 134 6.93 -25.19 6.59
C LYS A 134 7.26 -23.86 7.22
N GLU A 135 8.54 -23.54 7.29
CA GLU A 135 9.07 -22.25 7.67
C GLU A 135 9.72 -21.58 6.46
N TYR A 136 9.49 -20.28 6.31
CA TYR A 136 10.00 -19.48 5.20
C TYR A 136 10.99 -18.43 5.67
N SER A 137 12.01 -18.16 4.86
CA SER A 137 13.02 -17.14 5.11
C SER A 137 13.42 -16.43 3.83
N VAL A 138 13.71 -15.13 3.91
CA VAL A 138 14.30 -14.38 2.81
C VAL A 138 15.77 -14.75 2.64
N ALA A 139 16.26 -14.84 1.40
CA ALA A 139 17.66 -15.16 1.14
C ALA A 139 18.60 -13.99 1.45
N GLN A 140 18.10 -12.76 1.35
CA GLN A 140 18.83 -11.51 1.59
C GLN A 140 17.87 -10.49 2.21
N GLU A 141 18.33 -9.80 3.26
CA GLU A 141 17.58 -8.69 3.89
C GLU A 141 17.73 -7.38 3.13
N THR A 142 18.80 -7.22 2.33
CA THR A 142 19.02 -6.04 1.49
C THR A 142 19.23 -6.47 0.06
N ILE A 143 18.40 -5.95 -0.86
CA ILE A 143 18.44 -6.25 -2.28
C ILE A 143 18.81 -4.97 -3.04
N PRO A 144 19.87 -4.97 -3.87
CA PRO A 144 20.23 -3.81 -4.66
C PRO A 144 19.16 -3.49 -5.71
N ALA A 145 19.20 -2.25 -6.24
CA ALA A 145 18.31 -1.83 -7.32
C ALA A 145 18.30 -2.83 -8.49
N GLY A 146 17.11 -3.16 -8.98
CA GLY A 146 16.90 -4.16 -10.04
C GLY A 146 17.09 -5.63 -9.62
N GLY A 147 17.38 -5.92 -8.35
CA GLY A 147 17.54 -7.27 -7.85
C GLY A 147 16.23 -8.05 -7.67
N ASN A 148 16.37 -9.33 -7.33
CA ASN A 148 15.27 -10.25 -7.12
C ASN A 148 15.07 -10.54 -5.63
N LEU A 149 13.81 -10.53 -5.19
CA LEU A 149 13.39 -11.08 -3.92
C LEU A 149 13.35 -12.61 -4.02
N VAL A 150 14.11 -13.26 -3.15
CA VAL A 150 14.16 -14.72 -3.05
C VAL A 150 13.69 -15.17 -1.67
N ILE A 151 12.67 -16.04 -1.64
CA ILE A 151 12.19 -16.70 -0.42
C ILE A 151 12.49 -18.19 -0.54
N ARG A 152 13.02 -18.76 0.54
CA ARG A 152 13.33 -20.19 0.66
C ARG A 152 12.48 -20.82 1.75
N ASP A 153 12.22 -22.10 1.60
CA ASP A 153 11.71 -22.92 2.69
C ASP A 153 12.85 -23.39 3.62
N GLN A 154 12.47 -24.06 4.71
CA GLN A 154 13.38 -24.65 5.70
C GLN A 154 14.38 -25.68 5.14
N THR A 155 14.14 -26.22 3.94
CA THR A 155 15.06 -27.16 3.27
C THR A 155 16.11 -26.43 2.44
N GLY A 156 16.01 -25.09 2.34
CA GLY A 156 16.86 -24.25 1.50
C GLY A 156 16.37 -24.17 0.05
N ARG A 157 15.24 -24.80 -0.29
CA ARG A 157 14.67 -24.74 -1.63
C ARG A 157 14.06 -23.37 -1.87
N GLU A 158 14.35 -22.81 -3.05
CA GLU A 158 13.72 -21.59 -3.53
C GLU A 158 12.24 -21.84 -3.86
N VAL A 159 11.37 -21.10 -3.17
CA VAL A 159 9.91 -21.14 -3.39
C VAL A 159 9.43 -19.88 -4.11
N VAL A 160 10.14 -18.75 -3.94
CA VAL A 160 9.87 -17.49 -4.64
C VAL A 160 11.17 -16.93 -5.17
N ASN A 161 11.12 -16.43 -6.40
CA ASN A 161 12.14 -15.62 -7.05
C ASN A 161 11.45 -14.59 -7.95
N CYS A 162 11.33 -13.38 -7.41
CA CYS A 162 10.54 -12.33 -8.03
C CYS A 162 11.39 -11.07 -8.24
N PRO A 163 11.46 -10.53 -9.48
CA PRO A 163 12.11 -9.24 -9.71
C PRO A 163 11.30 -8.14 -9.01
N LEU A 164 11.94 -7.35 -8.14
CA LEU A 164 11.24 -6.23 -7.49
C LEU A 164 10.92 -5.10 -8.48
N GLY A 165 11.66 -5.02 -9.59
CA GLY A 165 11.48 -3.98 -10.60
C GLY A 165 11.69 -2.57 -10.07
N SER A 166 12.41 -2.43 -8.95
CA SER A 166 12.66 -1.15 -8.30
C SER A 166 13.99 -0.55 -8.73
N SER A 167 14.02 0.78 -8.89
CA SER A 167 15.22 1.59 -9.10
C SER A 167 16.02 1.84 -7.82
N ARG A 168 15.54 1.37 -6.65
CA ARG A 168 16.14 1.64 -5.34
C ARG A 168 16.58 0.36 -4.64
N THR A 169 17.49 0.53 -3.66
CA THR A 169 17.80 -0.51 -2.70
C THR A 169 16.56 -0.80 -1.85
N ALA A 170 16.29 -2.09 -1.68
CA ALA A 170 15.16 -2.61 -0.94
C ALA A 170 15.63 -3.30 0.34
N HIS A 171 14.94 -3.04 1.45
CA HIS A 171 15.14 -3.70 2.75
C HIS A 171 13.95 -4.62 3.03
N VAL A 172 14.19 -5.91 3.07
CA VAL A 172 13.17 -6.94 3.12
C VAL A 172 12.96 -7.39 4.55
N GLY A 173 11.72 -7.30 5.01
CA GLY A 173 11.30 -7.84 6.30
C GLY A 173 11.22 -9.36 6.31
N LYS A 174 10.84 -9.92 7.47
CA LYS A 174 10.59 -11.36 7.58
C LYS A 174 9.33 -11.72 6.79
N PRO A 175 9.33 -12.84 6.05
CA PRO A 175 8.13 -13.31 5.40
C PRO A 175 7.12 -13.77 6.45
N PHE A 176 5.84 -13.70 6.12
CA PHE A 176 4.76 -14.22 6.96
C PHE A 176 3.71 -14.92 6.12
N VAL A 177 3.15 -16.00 6.67
CA VAL A 177 2.17 -16.83 6.01
C VAL A 177 0.77 -16.35 6.37
N THR A 178 -0.07 -16.23 5.36
CA THR A 178 -1.49 -15.88 5.48
C THR A 178 -2.34 -16.94 4.79
N ASP A 179 -3.66 -16.88 4.95
CA ASP A 179 -4.58 -17.76 4.22
C ASP A 179 -4.54 -17.57 2.69
N GLN A 180 -3.86 -16.53 2.22
CA GLN A 180 -3.72 -16.19 0.81
C GLN A 180 -2.32 -16.52 0.25
N GLY A 181 -1.42 -17.06 1.07
CA GLY A 181 -0.06 -17.42 0.67
C GLY A 181 1.03 -16.75 1.51
N ILE A 182 2.24 -16.73 0.97
CA ILE A 182 3.44 -16.17 1.60
C ILE A 182 3.47 -14.68 1.31
N SER A 183 3.61 -13.85 2.33
CA SER A 183 3.67 -12.39 2.16
C SER A 183 4.92 -11.81 2.79
N VAL A 184 5.34 -10.64 2.34
CA VAL A 184 6.50 -9.95 2.87
C VAL A 184 6.33 -8.45 2.75
N GLU A 185 6.91 -7.72 3.69
CA GLU A 185 7.05 -6.27 3.62
C GLU A 185 8.45 -5.93 3.09
N VAL A 186 8.52 -5.02 2.13
CA VAL A 186 9.75 -4.50 1.54
C VAL A 186 9.76 -2.99 1.72
N GLN A 187 10.78 -2.45 2.37
CA GLN A 187 10.94 -1.02 2.59
C GLN A 187 11.96 -0.46 1.61
N TYR A 188 11.74 0.78 1.18
CA TYR A 188 12.67 1.49 0.29
C TYR A 188 13.19 2.74 0.97
N ASP A 189 14.49 2.98 0.83
CA ASP A 189 15.12 4.19 1.34
C ASP A 189 14.49 5.44 0.68
N ALA A 190 14.28 6.48 1.49
CA ALA A 190 13.79 7.78 1.01
C ALA A 190 14.78 8.40 0.00
N ALA A 191 14.29 9.28 -0.88
CA ALA A 191 15.18 10.00 -1.79
C ALA A 191 16.05 10.96 -0.96
N ALA A 192 17.36 10.97 -1.21
CA ALA A 192 18.28 11.97 -0.68
C ALA A 192 18.00 13.35 -1.32
#